data_AF-A0AAP0S8N5-F1
#
_entry.id   AF-A0AAP0S8N5-F1
#
_cell.length_a   1.000
_cell.length_b   1.000
_cell.length_c   1.000
_cell.angle_alpha   90.00
_cell.angle_beta   90.00
_cell.angle_gamma   90.00
#
_symmetry.space_group_name_H-M   'P 1'
#
loop_
_entity.id
_entity.type
_entity.pdbx_description
1 polymer ?
#
loop_
_entity_poly.entity_id
_entity_poly.type
_entity_poly.pdbx_seq_one_letter_code
_entity_poly.pdbx_strand_id
1 'polypeptide(L)'
;MQVEKAARESEAEAIRKILGQDSSRKKREDKIKKRQEELATGNQLRSIEKAANAMIITSNSVRWVMGPSGTFVIFPNEMGLPSIFDPKPCSYPPPREKCARASCTNPYKYRDSKSKLPLCSLQCYKAIHEQRQPVTAC
;
A
#
# COMPACT_ATOMS: atom_id res chain seq x y z
N MET A 1 54.75 68.12 19.68
CA MET A 1 54.46 67.63 18.32
C MET A 1 55.10 66.27 17.99
N GLN A 2 56.22 65.83 18.62
CA GLN A 2 56.80 64.50 18.35
C GLN A 2 56.06 63.33 19.04
N VAL A 3 55.52 63.55 20.24
CA VAL A 3 54.80 62.52 21.02
C VAL A 3 53.48 62.10 20.35
N GLU A 4 52.75 63.05 19.77
CA GLU A 4 51.49 62.78 19.07
C GLU A 4 51.71 62.02 17.75
N LYS A 5 52.83 62.26 17.07
CA LYS A 5 53.22 61.53 15.86
C LYS A 5 53.54 60.07 16.18
N ALA A 6 54.26 59.81 17.28
CA ALA A 6 54.56 58.46 17.74
C ALA A 6 53.29 57.71 18.20
N ALA A 7 52.36 58.39 18.88
CA ALA A 7 51.09 57.81 19.28
C ALA A 7 50.25 57.39 18.06
N ARG A 8 50.09 58.27 17.06
CA ARG A 8 49.35 57.95 15.83
C ARG A 8 49.97 56.83 15.01
N GLU A 9 51.31 56.74 14.99
CA GLU A 9 52.01 55.68 14.29
C GLU A 9 51.82 54.32 14.99
N SER A 10 51.86 54.31 16.33
CA SER A 10 51.57 53.11 17.13
C SER A 10 50.11 52.64 17.02
N GLU A 11 49.15 53.56 16.96
CA GLU A 11 47.74 53.25 16.75
C GLU A 11 47.49 52.68 15.35
N ALA A 12 48.11 53.28 14.32
CA ALA A 12 47.99 52.80 12.94
C ALA A 12 48.65 51.42 12.73
N GLU A 13 49.67 51.08 13.51
CA GLU A 13 50.28 49.76 13.49
C GLU A 13 49.42 48.72 14.24
N ALA A 14 48.83 49.10 15.38
CA ALA A 14 47.90 48.25 16.13
C ALA A 14 46.65 47.89 15.30
N ILE A 15 46.08 48.87 14.61
CA ILE A 15 44.92 48.66 13.71
C ILE A 15 45.29 47.71 12.56
N ARG A 16 46.48 47.89 11.94
CA ARG A 16 46.96 47.00 10.87
C ARG A 16 47.16 45.57 11.35
N LYS A 17 47.62 45.37 12.59
CA LYS A 17 47.82 44.05 13.19
C LYS A 17 46.51 43.32 13.48
N ILE A 18 45.50 44.03 13.98
CA ILE A 18 44.15 43.49 14.25
C ILE A 18 43.45 43.10 12.93
N LEU A 19 43.38 44.01 11.95
CA LEU A 19 42.76 43.74 10.64
C LEU A 19 43.45 42.59 9.88
N GLY A 20 44.78 42.50 9.99
CA GLY A 20 45.55 41.40 9.41
C GLY A 20 45.20 40.04 10.03
N GLN A 21 45.11 39.95 11.36
CA GLN A 21 44.72 38.72 12.07
C GLN A 21 43.27 38.31 11.78
N ASP A 22 42.34 39.26 11.77
CA ASP A 22 40.92 38.98 11.56
C ASP A 22 40.60 38.51 10.13
N SER A 23 41.37 38.97 9.13
CA SER A 23 41.20 38.52 7.74
C SER A 23 41.45 37.00 7.58
N SER A 24 42.43 36.46 8.31
CA SER A 24 42.76 35.03 8.28
C SER A 24 41.73 34.18 9.01
N ARG A 25 41.19 34.70 10.12
CA ARG A 25 40.15 34.06 10.92
C ARG A 25 38.82 34.01 10.16
N LYS A 26 38.40 35.14 9.58
CA LYS A 26 37.18 35.24 8.76
C LYS A 26 37.21 34.28 7.57
N LYS A 27 38.33 34.17 6.86
CA LYS A 27 38.50 33.21 5.75
C LYS A 27 38.41 31.74 6.19
N ARG A 28 38.78 31.42 7.43
CA ARG A 28 38.65 30.06 7.99
C ARG A 28 37.19 29.77 8.38
N GLU A 29 36.51 30.73 9.01
CA GLU A 29 35.10 30.64 9.38
C GLU A 29 34.20 30.50 8.14
N ASP A 30 34.43 31.29 7.09
CA ASP A 30 33.68 31.21 5.83
C ASP A 30 33.85 29.84 5.14
N LYS A 31 35.05 29.25 5.18
CA LYS A 31 35.29 27.89 4.64
C LYS A 31 34.56 26.81 5.42
N ILE A 32 34.44 26.95 6.74
CA ILE A 32 33.73 25.99 7.58
C ILE A 32 32.22 26.12 7.34
N LYS A 33 31.71 27.35 7.29
CA LYS A 33 30.30 27.63 7.02
C LYS A 33 29.88 27.09 5.66
N LYS A 34 30.69 27.32 4.62
CA LYS A 34 30.43 26.78 3.27
C LYS A 34 30.37 25.25 3.26
N ARG A 35 31.29 24.56 3.95
CA ARG A 35 31.24 23.09 4.07
C ARG A 35 30.00 22.60 4.82
N GLN A 36 29.59 23.30 5.88
CA GLN A 36 28.38 22.95 6.62
C GLN A 36 27.11 23.12 5.77
N GLU A 37 27.03 24.21 5.01
CA GLU A 37 25.92 24.46 4.07
C GLU A 37 25.89 23.43 2.94
N GLU A 38 27.04 23.04 2.39
CA GLU A 38 27.15 21.97 1.39
C GLU A 38 26.70 20.62 1.95
N LEU A 39 27.09 20.28 3.19
CA LEU A 39 26.65 19.05 3.86
C LEU A 39 25.14 19.08 4.19
N ALA A 40 24.63 20.22 4.65
CA ALA A 40 23.21 20.40 4.91
C ALA A 40 22.39 20.25 3.63
N THR A 41 22.82 20.90 2.55
CA THR A 41 22.20 20.81 1.23
C THR A 41 22.27 19.38 0.68
N GLY A 42 23.41 18.71 0.79
CA GLY A 42 23.59 17.32 0.35
C GLY A 42 22.72 16.34 1.15
N ASN A 43 22.63 16.51 2.47
CA ASN A 43 21.76 15.70 3.31
C ASN A 43 20.27 15.95 3.02
N GLN A 44 19.90 17.21 2.73
CA GLN A 44 18.55 17.58 2.36
C GLN A 44 18.17 17.04 0.97
N LEU A 45 19.07 17.11 -0.01
CA LEU A 45 18.85 16.52 -1.32
C LEU A 45 18.64 15.00 -1.20
N ARG A 46 19.47 14.33 -0.38
CA ARG A 46 19.36 12.89 -0.12
C ARG A 46 18.08 12.52 0.62
N SER A 47 17.58 13.36 1.53
CA SER A 47 16.30 13.10 2.22
C SER A 47 15.11 13.30 1.29
N ILE A 48 15.14 14.30 0.42
CA ILE A 48 14.13 14.52 -0.62
C ILE A 48 14.11 13.33 -1.60
N GLU A 49 15.27 12.86 -2.05
CA GLU A 49 15.38 11.70 -2.94
C GLU A 49 14.86 10.41 -2.28
N LYS A 50 15.19 10.18 -1.00
CA LYS A 50 14.63 9.05 -0.23
C LYS A 50 13.12 9.14 -0.07
N ALA A 51 12.59 10.33 0.18
CA ALA A 51 11.15 10.55 0.29
C ALA A 51 10.45 10.31 -1.05
N ALA A 52 11.01 10.82 -2.15
CA ALA A 52 10.49 10.62 -3.50
C ALA A 52 10.51 9.13 -3.90
N ASN A 53 11.62 8.43 -3.66
CA ASN A 53 11.72 6.99 -3.93
C ASN A 53 10.78 6.18 -3.04
N ALA A 54 10.60 6.55 -1.77
CA ALA A 54 9.60 5.92 -0.91
C ALA A 54 8.18 6.11 -1.48
N MET A 55 7.83 7.32 -1.94
CA MET A 55 6.54 7.59 -2.58
C MET A 55 6.33 6.73 -3.83
N ILE A 56 7.34 6.61 -4.70
CA ILE A 56 7.29 5.78 -5.92
C ILE A 56 7.11 4.28 -5.59
N ILE A 57 7.83 3.77 -4.59
CA ILE A 57 7.68 2.36 -4.17
C ILE A 57 6.27 2.13 -3.59
N THR A 58 5.70 3.13 -2.92
CA THR A 58 4.39 3.01 -2.26
C THR A 58 3.21 3.13 -3.22
N SER A 59 3.41 3.57 -4.47
CA SER A 59 2.31 3.65 -5.45
C SER A 59 2.03 2.33 -6.17
N ASN A 60 3.00 1.42 -6.30
CA ASN A 60 2.84 0.19 -7.10
C ASN A 60 3.28 -1.12 -6.41
N SER A 61 3.46 -1.13 -5.09
CA SER A 61 3.83 -2.36 -4.37
C SER A 61 3.02 -2.57 -3.10
N VAL A 62 2.69 -3.84 -2.83
CA VAL A 62 2.09 -4.28 -1.56
C VAL A 62 3.22 -4.60 -0.59
N ARG A 63 3.20 -4.01 0.60
CA ARG A 63 4.24 -4.22 1.63
C ARG A 63 3.76 -5.17 2.71
N TRP A 64 4.56 -6.18 3.01
CA TRP A 64 4.33 -7.10 4.11
C TRP A 64 5.35 -6.84 5.22
N VAL A 65 4.87 -6.48 6.42
CA VAL A 65 5.70 -6.27 7.61
C VAL A 65 5.29 -7.29 8.68
N MET A 66 6.23 -8.12 9.12
CA MET A 66 6.04 -9.06 10.23
C MET A 66 6.82 -8.55 11.45
N GLY A 67 6.14 -8.40 12.59
CA GLY A 67 6.74 -7.98 13.85
C GLY A 67 6.17 -8.72 15.05
N PRO A 68 6.74 -8.54 16.25
CA PRO A 68 6.26 -9.22 17.47
C PRO A 68 4.82 -8.85 17.85
N SER A 69 4.34 -7.67 17.46
CA SER A 69 2.96 -7.23 17.66
C SER A 69 1.97 -7.77 16.63
N GLY A 70 2.45 -8.45 15.59
CA GLY A 70 1.63 -9.01 14.52
C GLY A 70 2.16 -8.73 13.12
N THR A 71 1.34 -9.10 12.15
CA THR A 71 1.63 -9.00 10.73
C THR A 71 0.75 -7.95 10.08
N PHE A 72 1.35 -7.01 9.37
CA PHE A 72 0.67 -5.94 8.66
C PHE A 72 0.92 -6.07 7.16
N VAL A 73 -0.16 -6.02 6.37
CA VAL A 73 -0.13 -5.98 4.90
C VAL A 73 -0.67 -4.62 4.49
N ILE A 74 0.16 -3.81 3.83
CA ILE A 74 -0.15 -2.44 3.45
C ILE A 74 -0.34 -2.41 1.93
N PHE A 75 -1.52 -1.99 1.49
CA PHE A 75 -1.88 -1.82 0.09
C PHE A 75 -1.64 -0.36 -0.35
N PRO A 76 -1.22 -0.14 -1.61
CA PRO A 76 -1.05 1.20 -2.15
C PRO A 76 -2.40 1.92 -2.30
N ASN A 77 -2.44 3.22 -2.02
CA ASN A 77 -3.68 4.01 -2.04
C ASN A 77 -4.37 4.01 -3.41
N GLU A 78 -3.61 3.92 -4.50
CA GLU A 78 -4.16 3.96 -5.87
C GLU A 78 -4.86 2.65 -6.28
N MET A 79 -4.44 1.51 -5.73
CA MET A 79 -5.04 0.20 -6.06
C MET A 79 -6.27 -0.10 -5.20
N GLY A 80 -6.42 0.58 -4.05
CA GLY A 80 -7.46 0.27 -3.08
C GLY A 80 -7.27 -1.08 -2.41
N LEU A 81 -8.27 -1.51 -1.63
CA LEU A 81 -8.30 -2.84 -1.04
C LEU A 81 -8.84 -3.86 -2.05
N PRO A 82 -8.28 -5.07 -2.12
CA PRO A 82 -8.83 -6.13 -2.98
C PRO A 82 -10.27 -6.50 -2.62
N SER A 83 -11.08 -6.82 -3.63
CA SER A 83 -12.52 -7.11 -3.46
C SER A 83 -12.84 -8.34 -2.62
N ILE A 84 -11.84 -9.15 -2.26
CA ILE A 84 -12.00 -10.25 -1.29
C ILE A 84 -12.36 -9.73 0.11
N PHE A 85 -12.03 -8.47 0.41
CA PHE A 85 -12.37 -7.81 1.67
C PHE A 85 -13.75 -7.14 1.62
N ASP A 86 -14.38 -7.10 0.44
CA ASP A 86 -15.72 -6.54 0.32
C ASP A 86 -16.68 -7.41 1.13
N PRO A 87 -17.51 -6.79 2.00
CA PRO A 87 -18.50 -7.53 2.76
C PRO A 87 -19.47 -8.18 1.78
N LYS A 88 -19.56 -9.51 1.82
CA LYS A 88 -20.60 -10.21 1.08
C LYS A 88 -21.96 -9.80 1.64
N PRO A 89 -22.96 -9.48 0.80
CA PRO A 89 -24.30 -9.21 1.28
C PRO A 89 -24.79 -10.44 2.07
N CYS A 90 -25.41 -10.19 3.23
CA CYS A 90 -26.05 -11.25 3.98
C CYS A 90 -27.23 -11.78 3.15
N SER A 91 -27.07 -12.96 2.56
CA SER A 91 -28.13 -13.65 1.83
C SER A 91 -28.65 -14.80 2.67
N TYR A 92 -29.97 -14.91 2.80
CA TYR A 92 -30.57 -16.15 3.30
C TYR A 92 -30.13 -17.32 2.40
N PRO A 93 -29.89 -18.52 2.96
CA PRO A 93 -29.53 -19.68 2.17
C PRO A 93 -30.58 -19.89 1.07
N PRO A 94 -30.17 -20.28 -0.16
CA PRO A 94 -31.09 -20.56 -1.24
C PRO A 94 -32.18 -21.55 -0.77
N PRO A 95 -33.45 -21.37 -1.19
CA PRO A 95 -34.50 -22.33 -0.90
C PRO A 95 -34.07 -23.74 -1.30
N ARG A 96 -34.44 -24.74 -0.49
CA ARG A 96 -34.15 -26.14 -0.82
C ARG A 96 -34.74 -26.48 -2.18
N GLU A 97 -33.92 -27.10 -3.03
CA GLU A 97 -34.34 -27.59 -4.33
C GLU A 97 -35.50 -28.58 -4.17
N LYS A 98 -36.52 -28.45 -5.02
CA LYS A 98 -37.70 -29.32 -5.01
C LYS A 98 -37.48 -30.51 -5.94
N CYS A 99 -38.28 -31.55 -5.74
CA CYS A 99 -38.35 -32.69 -6.65
C CYS A 99 -38.67 -32.23 -8.09
N ALA A 100 -37.99 -32.80 -9.08
CA ALA A 100 -38.14 -32.47 -10.50
C ALA A 100 -39.47 -32.93 -11.11
N ARG A 101 -40.25 -33.74 -10.39
CA ARG A 101 -41.56 -34.20 -10.88
C ARG A 101 -42.53 -33.02 -10.88
N ALA A 102 -43.16 -32.75 -12.02
CA ALA A 102 -44.00 -31.57 -12.27
C ALA A 102 -45.09 -31.30 -11.20
N SER A 103 -45.66 -32.34 -10.59
CA SER A 103 -46.70 -32.22 -9.56
C SER A 103 -46.18 -32.45 -8.13
N CYS A 104 -44.87 -32.53 -7.92
CA CYS A 104 -44.28 -32.81 -6.63
C CYS A 104 -43.63 -31.56 -6.04
N THR A 105 -44.13 -31.13 -4.88
CA THR A 105 -43.60 -29.98 -4.14
C THR A 105 -42.63 -30.39 -3.03
N ASN A 106 -42.39 -31.69 -2.87
CA ASN A 106 -41.53 -32.22 -1.80
C ASN A 106 -40.07 -31.77 -1.99
N PRO A 107 -39.35 -31.52 -0.88
CA PRO A 107 -37.91 -31.29 -0.93
C PRO A 107 -37.18 -32.49 -1.55
N TYR A 108 -36.14 -32.17 -2.32
CA TYR A 108 -35.19 -33.13 -2.85
C TYR A 108 -34.56 -34.00 -1.75
N LYS A 109 -34.36 -35.30 -2.04
CA LYS A 109 -33.60 -36.25 -1.20
C LYS A 109 -32.36 -36.80 -1.88
N TYR A 110 -32.43 -37.19 -3.15
CA TYR A 110 -31.33 -37.81 -3.89
C TYR A 110 -31.40 -37.51 -5.39
N ARG A 111 -30.23 -37.40 -6.04
CA ARG A 111 -30.10 -37.05 -7.46
C ARG A 111 -29.94 -38.34 -8.21
N ASP A 112 -30.74 -38.50 -9.25
CA ASP A 112 -30.56 -39.62 -10.16
C ASP A 112 -29.18 -39.48 -10.84
N SER A 113 -28.36 -40.53 -10.79
CA SER A 113 -27.01 -40.51 -11.33
C SER A 113 -27.00 -40.31 -12.85
N LYS A 114 -28.05 -40.79 -13.54
CA LYS A 114 -28.20 -40.72 -15.00
C LYS A 114 -28.80 -39.39 -15.46
N SER A 115 -29.98 -39.02 -14.98
CA SER A 115 -30.65 -37.78 -15.40
C SER A 115 -30.18 -36.52 -14.67
N LYS A 116 -29.42 -36.67 -13.57
CA LYS A 116 -29.01 -35.59 -12.64
C LYS A 116 -30.17 -34.82 -12.02
N LEU A 117 -31.41 -35.29 -12.17
CA LEU A 117 -32.59 -34.62 -11.67
C LEU A 117 -32.75 -34.80 -10.15
N PRO A 118 -33.21 -33.76 -9.44
CA PRO A 118 -33.55 -33.87 -8.03
C PRO A 118 -34.81 -34.71 -7.79
N LEU A 119 -34.74 -35.74 -6.93
CA LEU A 119 -35.91 -36.58 -6.60
C LEU A 119 -36.12 -36.72 -5.09
N CYS A 120 -37.39 -36.85 -4.69
CA CYS A 120 -37.77 -37.07 -3.29
C CYS A 120 -38.08 -38.53 -2.94
N SER A 121 -38.41 -39.38 -3.93
CA SER A 121 -38.82 -40.77 -3.73
C SER A 121 -38.70 -41.60 -5.02
N LEU A 122 -38.62 -42.93 -4.86
CA LEU A 122 -38.58 -43.88 -5.96
C LEU A 122 -39.83 -43.84 -6.85
N GLN A 123 -40.99 -43.46 -6.30
CA GLN A 123 -42.21 -43.25 -7.10
C GLN A 123 -42.02 -42.08 -8.09
N CYS A 124 -41.36 -40.99 -7.67
CA CYS A 124 -41.07 -39.86 -8.55
C CYS A 124 -40.00 -40.22 -9.58
N TYR A 125 -39.01 -41.05 -9.21
CA TYR A 125 -38.05 -41.61 -10.16
C TYR A 125 -38.75 -42.37 -11.29
N LYS A 126 -39.61 -43.32 -10.94
CA LYS A 126 -40.34 -44.15 -11.91
C LYS A 126 -41.24 -43.29 -12.80
N ALA A 127 -42.03 -42.38 -12.22
CA ALA A 127 -42.92 -41.51 -12.99
C ALA A 127 -42.19 -40.64 -14.04
N ILE A 128 -40.98 -40.17 -13.74
CA ILE A 128 -40.18 -39.38 -14.70
C ILE A 128 -39.56 -40.26 -15.78
N HIS A 129 -39.13 -41.47 -15.44
CA HIS A 129 -38.52 -42.40 -16.40
C HIS A 129 -39.55 -43.15 -17.26
N GLU A 130 -40.76 -43.38 -16.76
CA GLU A 130 -41.89 -43.95 -17.52
C GLU A 130 -42.42 -42.94 -18.56
N GLN A 131 -42.49 -41.65 -18.22
CA GLN A 131 -42.85 -40.58 -19.17
C GLN A 131 -41.80 -40.34 -20.27
N ARG A 132 -40.59 -40.92 -20.14
CA ARG A 132 -39.56 -40.86 -21.18
C ARG A 132 -39.66 -41.98 -22.21
N GLN A 133 -40.59 -42.92 -22.08
CA GLN A 133 -40.86 -43.85 -23.18
C GLN A 133 -41.49 -43.06 -24.33
N PRO A 134 -40.97 -43.21 -25.57
CA PRO A 134 -41.41 -42.39 -26.67
C PRO A 134 -42.87 -42.71 -26.95
N VAL A 135 -43.69 -41.66 -27.06
CA VAL A 135 -44.99 -41.75 -27.70
C VAL A 135 -44.70 -42.27 -29.11
N THR A 136 -45.05 -43.53 -29.37
CA THR A 136 -44.87 -44.18 -30.67
C THR A 136 -45.61 -43.32 -31.70
N ALA A 137 -44.87 -42.74 -32.64
CA ALA A 137 -45.45 -41.99 -33.75
C ALA A 137 -46.38 -42.93 -34.55
N CYS A 138 -47.62 -42.49 -34.73
CA CYS A 138 -48.61 -43.14 -35.59
C CYS A 138 -48.22 -43.06 -37.06
#